data_AF-A0A4U8WA52-F1
#
_entry.id   AF-A0A4U8WA52-F1
#
_cell.length_a   1.000
_cell.length_b   1.000
_cell.length_c   1.000
_cell.angle_alpha   90.00
_cell.angle_beta   90.00
_cell.angle_gamma   90.00
#
_symmetry.space_group_name_H-M   'P 1'
#
loop_
_entity.id
_entity.type
_entity.pdbx_description
1 polymer ?
#
loop_
_entity_poly.entity_id
_entity_poly.type
_entity_poly.pdbx_seq_one_letter_code
_entity_poly.pdbx_strand_id
1 'polypeptide(L)'
;MKKTIAFALLSTIIFFTACKKNNAENTAKEIHTEIKDNQFVVDSVLIKDSAKMNEKLSLKYEAKMLVFPSIKDQALLDSIYYYKKGITDFSRQGLKNFLEKDKQDYFSSLKNKNTDWMGDLPNPQTWETGSYMKLKSLSENFLQIEYLFSSYEGGAHGNYGFSERVFDLKSNKKIQLKDITTIEKAKLEELLKKNIDKIPSGTTSGQETVKNSDMLLVDVIPANDNFYFDDKNLYFHYSPYGIAAFAAGDIVIPVSWDELKGTINPQFEGRFKK
;
A
#
# COMPACT_ATOMS: atom_id res chain seq x y z
N MET A 1 64.93 -30.77 -38.39
CA MET A 1 65.14 -31.96 -37.52
C MET A 1 65.05 -31.53 -36.06
N LYS A 2 64.99 -32.48 -35.10
CA LYS A 2 64.52 -32.26 -33.71
C LYS A 2 65.48 -31.48 -32.79
N LYS A 3 64.89 -30.64 -31.93
CA LYS A 3 65.33 -30.15 -30.60
C LYS A 3 64.04 -29.88 -29.78
N THR A 4 63.80 -30.18 -28.50
CA THR A 4 64.56 -30.81 -27.38
C THR A 4 65.82 -30.06 -26.91
N ILE A 5 66.04 -29.74 -25.62
CA ILE A 5 65.36 -30.04 -24.33
C ILE A 5 65.49 -28.77 -23.43
N ALA A 6 64.40 -28.19 -22.90
CA ALA A 6 63.84 -28.29 -21.53
C ALA A 6 64.57 -27.54 -20.37
N PHE A 7 63.79 -26.68 -19.69
CA PHE A 7 63.79 -26.27 -18.25
C PHE A 7 65.07 -25.98 -17.44
N ALA A 8 65.15 -24.73 -16.95
CA ALA A 8 65.33 -24.36 -15.53
C ALA A 8 64.69 -22.97 -15.30
N LEU A 9 63.49 -22.83 -14.71
CA LEU A 9 63.18 -22.76 -13.26
C LEU A 9 63.89 -21.64 -12.47
N LEU A 10 63.14 -20.60 -12.07
CA LEU A 10 63.28 -20.00 -10.74
C LEU A 10 61.96 -19.35 -10.24
N SER A 11 61.56 -19.75 -9.02
CA SER A 11 60.49 -19.27 -8.14
C SER A 11 59.58 -18.09 -8.56
N THR A 12 58.27 -18.37 -8.67
CA THR A 12 57.22 -17.42 -8.30
C THR A 12 57.06 -17.34 -6.77
N ILE A 13 56.85 -16.16 -6.21
CA ILE A 13 56.48 -15.97 -4.79
C ILE A 13 54.97 -15.69 -4.72
N ILE A 14 54.22 -16.54 -4.01
CA ILE A 14 52.78 -16.39 -3.79
C ILE A 14 52.55 -15.82 -2.39
N PHE A 15 52.06 -14.58 -2.29
CA PHE A 15 51.64 -13.99 -1.03
C PHE A 15 50.19 -14.35 -0.70
N PHE A 16 49.99 -15.30 0.21
CA PHE A 16 48.69 -15.56 0.83
C PHE A 16 48.43 -14.55 1.96
N THR A 17 47.62 -13.51 1.70
CA THR A 17 47.15 -12.58 2.74
C THR A 17 45.92 -13.12 3.45
N ALA A 18 46.11 -13.89 4.51
CA ALA A 18 45.03 -14.36 5.38
C ALA A 18 44.64 -13.28 6.41
N CYS A 19 43.52 -12.59 6.18
CA CYS A 19 43.00 -11.61 7.13
C CYS A 19 42.37 -12.29 8.36
N LYS A 20 42.92 -12.02 9.55
CA LYS A 20 42.33 -12.47 10.82
C LYS A 20 40.99 -11.77 11.09
N LYS A 21 40.03 -12.54 11.60
CA LYS A 21 38.75 -12.03 12.12
C LYS A 21 38.97 -11.47 13.53
N ASN A 22 39.08 -10.16 13.65
CA ASN A 22 39.03 -9.47 14.95
C ASN A 22 37.57 -9.08 15.24
N ASN A 23 37.06 -9.48 16.41
CA ASN A 23 35.84 -8.89 16.94
C ASN A 23 36.18 -7.50 17.50
N ALA A 24 35.46 -6.48 17.06
CA ALA A 24 35.43 -5.16 17.69
C ALA A 24 33.97 -4.83 18.00
N GLU A 25 33.69 -4.48 19.24
CA GLU A 25 32.34 -4.09 19.67
C GLU A 25 32.05 -2.69 19.13
N ASN A 26 31.09 -2.57 18.21
CA ASN A 26 30.63 -1.28 17.73
C ASN A 26 29.75 -0.63 18.80
N THR A 27 30.37 0.09 19.74
CA THR A 27 29.66 1.03 20.61
C THR A 27 28.89 2.01 19.74
N ALA A 28 27.56 2.00 19.84
CA ALA A 28 26.73 2.90 19.06
C ALA A 28 27.04 4.35 19.46
N LYS A 29 27.58 5.15 18.52
CA LYS A 29 27.63 6.61 18.70
C LYS A 29 26.22 7.15 18.53
N GLU A 30 25.60 7.51 19.64
CA GLU A 30 24.38 8.30 19.64
C GLU A 30 24.65 9.65 18.94
N ILE A 31 24.04 9.84 17.77
CA ILE A 31 24.03 11.14 17.11
C ILE A 31 22.90 11.95 17.76
N HIS A 32 23.22 12.62 18.88
CA HIS A 32 22.39 13.69 19.42
C HIS A 32 22.37 14.87 18.45
N THR A 33 21.54 14.75 17.41
CA THR A 33 21.07 15.89 16.62
C THR A 33 20.05 16.63 17.48
N GLU A 34 20.21 17.94 17.63
CA GLU A 34 19.20 18.77 18.28
C GLU A 34 17.85 18.64 17.54
N ILE A 35 16.82 18.19 18.25
CA ILE A 35 15.50 17.96 17.66
C ILE A 35 14.88 19.32 17.33
N LYS A 36 14.68 19.58 16.04
CA LYS A 36 13.82 20.68 15.61
C LYS A 36 12.38 20.35 15.96
N ASP A 37 11.85 21.00 16.99
CA ASP A 37 10.41 21.04 17.24
C ASP A 37 9.67 21.42 15.95
N ASN A 38 8.56 20.72 15.68
CA ASN A 38 7.69 20.76 14.48
C ASN A 38 8.01 19.80 13.30
N GLN A 39 8.93 18.83 13.39
CA GLN A 39 8.91 17.75 12.40
C GLN A 39 7.67 16.86 12.61
N PHE A 40 6.83 16.71 11.58
CA PHE A 40 5.66 15.82 11.64
C PHE A 40 6.11 14.35 11.64
N VAL A 41 5.74 13.61 12.69
CA VAL A 41 6.18 12.23 12.92
C VAL A 41 5.16 11.23 12.40
N VAL A 42 5.64 10.22 11.66
CA VAL A 42 4.88 9.03 11.28
C VAL A 42 5.63 7.79 11.76
N ASP A 43 4.96 6.98 12.58
CA ASP A 43 5.42 5.65 13.01
C ASP A 43 4.41 4.59 12.50
N SER A 44 4.61 3.31 12.83
CA SER A 44 3.61 2.27 12.56
C SER A 44 3.60 1.17 13.63
N VAL A 45 2.43 0.55 13.77
CA VAL A 45 2.25 -0.73 14.47
C VAL A 45 1.96 -1.80 13.44
N LEU A 46 2.66 -2.94 13.54
CA LEU A 46 2.40 -4.16 12.78
C LEU A 46 2.10 -5.28 13.78
N ILE A 47 0.96 -5.95 13.60
CA ILE A 47 0.64 -7.23 14.23
C ILE A 47 0.53 -8.28 13.14
N LYS A 48 1.24 -9.41 13.31
CA LYS A 48 1.19 -10.57 12.41
C LYS A 48 1.18 -11.84 13.27
N ASP A 49 0.24 -12.74 12.99
CA ASP A 49 0.01 -13.92 13.83
C ASP A 49 -0.71 -15.03 13.05
N SER A 50 -0.74 -16.25 13.60
CA SER A 50 -1.52 -17.37 13.04
C SER A 50 -2.03 -18.33 14.11
N ALA A 51 -3.20 -18.93 13.86
CA ALA A 51 -3.84 -19.86 14.76
C ALA A 51 -4.35 -21.09 13.98
N LYS A 52 -3.94 -22.29 14.39
CA LYS A 52 -4.48 -23.55 13.87
C LYS A 52 -5.87 -23.79 14.48
N MET A 53 -6.89 -24.01 13.65
CA MET A 53 -8.24 -24.36 14.12
C MET A 53 -8.38 -25.88 14.27
N ASN A 54 -7.92 -26.64 13.26
CA ASN A 54 -7.83 -28.10 13.27
C ASN A 54 -6.77 -28.55 12.22
N GLU A 55 -6.69 -29.84 11.89
CA GLU A 55 -5.75 -30.37 10.87
C GLU A 55 -6.03 -29.92 9.42
N LYS A 56 -7.21 -29.33 9.16
CA LYS A 56 -7.67 -28.91 7.83
C LYS A 56 -7.73 -27.39 7.66
N LEU A 57 -7.79 -26.61 8.75
CA LEU A 57 -7.91 -25.16 8.70
C LEU A 57 -6.95 -24.48 9.68
N SER A 58 -6.19 -23.51 9.15
CA SER A 58 -5.46 -22.50 9.92
C SER A 58 -5.92 -21.10 9.53
N LEU A 59 -5.80 -20.15 10.44
CA LEU A 59 -6.04 -18.73 10.22
C LEU A 59 -4.73 -17.95 10.29
N LYS A 60 -4.57 -16.92 9.45
CA LYS A 60 -3.55 -15.87 9.61
C LYS A 60 -4.21 -14.51 9.78
N TYR A 61 -3.59 -13.66 10.57
CA TYR A 61 -3.97 -12.27 10.73
C TYR A 61 -2.75 -11.39 10.49
N GLU A 62 -2.88 -10.36 9.66
CA GLU A 62 -1.82 -9.36 9.49
C GLU A 62 -2.42 -7.95 9.36
N ALA A 63 -2.03 -7.05 10.26
CA ALA A 63 -2.52 -5.69 10.27
C ALA A 63 -1.40 -4.68 10.53
N LYS A 64 -1.27 -3.70 9.63
CA LYS A 64 -0.38 -2.55 9.78
C LYS A 64 -1.19 -1.27 9.87
N MET A 65 -1.10 -0.56 10.98
CA MET A 65 -1.58 0.81 11.13
C MET A 65 -0.38 1.77 11.12
N LEU A 66 -0.55 2.93 10.48
CA LEU A 66 0.32 4.08 10.74
C LEU A 66 -0.05 4.68 12.11
N VAL A 67 0.86 5.46 12.68
CA VAL A 67 0.66 6.22 13.92
C VAL A 67 1.11 7.65 13.67
N PHE A 68 0.32 8.62 14.13
CA PHE A 68 0.55 10.04 13.87
C PHE A 68 0.63 10.84 15.19
N PRO A 69 1.73 10.75 15.97
CA PRO A 69 1.84 11.40 17.28
C PRO A 69 1.63 12.92 17.24
N SER A 70 1.90 13.56 16.10
CA SER A 70 1.71 14.99 15.87
C SER A 70 0.24 15.41 15.68
N ILE A 71 -0.66 14.52 15.26
CA ILE A 71 -2.08 14.85 15.10
C ILE A 71 -2.78 14.79 16.46
N LYS A 72 -3.48 15.88 16.82
CA LYS A 72 -4.32 15.98 18.02
C LYS A 72 -5.82 16.13 17.72
N ASP A 73 -6.18 16.31 16.45
CA ASP A 73 -7.57 16.49 16.03
C ASP A 73 -8.28 15.14 15.94
N GLN A 74 -9.30 14.96 16.78
CA GLN A 74 -10.07 13.73 16.89
C GLN A 74 -10.83 13.40 15.59
N ALA A 75 -11.43 14.38 14.92
CA ALA A 75 -12.21 14.16 13.71
C ALA A 75 -11.31 13.77 12.53
N LEU A 76 -10.09 14.33 12.46
CA LEU A 76 -9.07 13.88 11.52
C LEU A 76 -8.63 12.44 11.80
N LEU A 77 -8.37 12.08 13.06
CA LEU A 77 -8.00 10.71 13.45
C LEU A 77 -9.12 9.71 13.10
N ASP A 78 -10.38 9.99 13.44
CA ASP A 78 -11.53 9.16 13.04
C ASP A 78 -11.66 9.02 11.52
N SER A 79 -11.33 10.07 10.75
CA SER A 79 -11.33 10.04 9.29
C SER A 79 -10.17 9.22 8.70
N ILE A 80 -9.03 9.16 9.41
CA ILE A 80 -7.86 8.34 9.08
C ILE A 80 -8.13 6.86 9.36
N TYR A 81 -8.65 6.49 10.53
CA TYR A 81 -8.89 5.08 10.91
C TYR A 81 -10.33 4.60 10.64
N TYR A 82 -11.06 5.27 9.74
CA TYR A 82 -12.48 5.08 9.41
C TYR A 82 -12.98 3.62 9.25
N TYR A 83 -12.08 2.71 8.87
CA TYR A 83 -12.37 1.30 8.60
C TYR A 83 -12.38 0.42 9.88
N LYS A 84 -11.92 0.96 11.01
CA LYS A 84 -11.91 0.30 12.33
C LYS A 84 -12.64 1.16 13.36
N LYS A 85 -13.93 0.89 13.55
CA LYS A 85 -14.77 1.55 14.55
C LYS A 85 -14.33 1.15 15.97
N GLY A 86 -14.44 2.08 16.92
CA GLY A 86 -14.20 1.81 18.35
C GLY A 86 -12.75 1.96 18.82
N ILE A 87 -11.86 2.55 18.01
CA ILE A 87 -10.58 3.05 18.50
C ILE A 87 -10.85 4.27 19.38
N THR A 88 -10.34 4.26 20.61
CA THR A 88 -10.45 5.36 21.59
C THR A 88 -9.11 5.94 22.03
N ASP A 89 -8.01 5.26 21.70
CA ASP A 89 -6.64 5.75 21.88
C ASP A 89 -5.84 5.54 20.59
N PHE A 90 -5.44 6.66 19.98
CA PHE A 90 -4.64 6.69 18.75
C PHE A 90 -3.13 6.76 19.01
N SER A 91 -2.71 6.61 20.28
CA SER A 91 -1.31 6.37 20.63
C SER A 91 -0.82 5.06 20.02
N ARG A 92 0.51 4.92 19.93
CA ARG A 92 1.16 3.68 19.50
C ARG A 92 0.72 2.47 20.33
N GLN A 93 0.47 2.65 21.62
CA GLN A 93 0.04 1.56 22.50
C GLN A 93 -1.46 1.29 22.37
N GLY A 94 -2.30 2.32 22.22
CA GLY A 94 -3.73 2.19 21.97
C GLY A 94 -4.03 1.44 20.67
N LEU A 95 -3.39 1.85 19.57
CA LEU A 95 -3.50 1.18 18.27
C LEU A 95 -2.95 -0.26 18.32
N LYS A 96 -1.87 -0.52 19.08
CA LYS A 96 -1.43 -1.91 19.33
C LYS A 96 -2.49 -2.72 20.09
N ASN A 97 -3.00 -2.20 21.20
CA ASN A 97 -4.02 -2.87 21.99
C ASN A 97 -5.29 -3.15 21.15
N PHE A 98 -5.67 -2.21 20.29
CA PHE A 98 -6.78 -2.39 19.35
C PHE A 98 -6.51 -3.52 18.35
N LEU A 99 -5.35 -3.55 17.67
CA LEU A 99 -5.00 -4.60 16.72
C LEU A 99 -4.88 -5.99 17.38
N GLU A 100 -4.35 -6.07 18.61
CA GLU A 100 -4.30 -7.32 19.37
C GLU A 100 -5.71 -7.83 19.71
N LYS A 101 -6.67 -6.93 19.98
CA LYS A 101 -8.10 -7.30 20.17
C LYS A 101 -8.76 -7.71 18.85
N ASP A 102 -8.58 -6.93 17.79
CA ASP A 102 -9.13 -7.19 16.45
C ASP A 102 -8.69 -8.55 15.90
N LYS A 103 -7.43 -8.92 16.15
CA LYS A 103 -6.89 -10.28 15.95
C LYS A 103 -7.61 -11.35 16.78
N GLN A 104 -7.81 -11.11 18.08
CA GLN A 104 -8.49 -12.07 18.97
C GLN A 104 -9.97 -12.25 18.58
N ASP A 105 -10.63 -11.18 18.14
CA ASP A 105 -11.99 -11.21 17.60
C ASP A 105 -12.02 -12.06 16.30
N TYR A 106 -11.09 -11.84 15.37
CA TYR A 106 -10.97 -12.64 14.14
C TYR A 106 -10.73 -14.13 14.43
N PHE A 107 -9.74 -14.48 15.27
CA PHE A 107 -9.48 -15.87 15.66
C PHE A 107 -10.59 -16.50 16.53
N SER A 108 -11.53 -15.71 17.04
CA SER A 108 -12.71 -16.20 17.78
C SER A 108 -13.98 -16.22 16.92
N SER A 109 -14.00 -15.52 15.78
CA SER A 109 -15.14 -15.39 14.88
C SER A 109 -15.67 -16.71 14.32
N LEU A 110 -14.84 -17.76 14.31
CA LEU A 110 -15.22 -19.12 13.90
C LEU A 110 -15.59 -20.04 15.07
N LYS A 111 -15.17 -19.73 16.30
CA LYS A 111 -15.44 -20.57 17.50
C LYS A 111 -16.92 -20.56 17.91
N ASN A 112 -17.65 -19.51 17.54
CA ASN A 112 -19.06 -19.30 17.88
C ASN A 112 -20.00 -19.67 16.71
N LYS A 113 -19.54 -20.49 15.77
CA LYS A 113 -20.31 -20.97 14.60
C LYS A 113 -20.38 -22.51 14.62
N ASN A 114 -21.25 -23.10 13.80
CA ASN A 114 -21.05 -24.49 13.42
C ASN A 114 -19.74 -24.60 12.61
N THR A 115 -18.90 -25.55 12.98
CA THR A 115 -17.56 -25.78 12.41
C THR A 115 -17.40 -27.17 11.78
N ASP A 116 -18.47 -27.98 11.68
CA ASP A 116 -18.40 -29.39 11.26
C ASP A 116 -17.78 -29.51 9.86
N TRP A 117 -18.20 -28.61 8.96
CA TRP A 117 -17.68 -28.43 7.60
C TRP A 117 -16.16 -28.22 7.51
N MET A 118 -15.47 -27.83 8.59
CA MET A 118 -14.01 -27.71 8.60
C MET A 118 -13.32 -29.06 8.47
N GLY A 119 -13.96 -30.16 8.88
CA GLY A 119 -13.46 -31.52 8.64
C GLY A 119 -13.56 -31.92 7.17
N ASP A 120 -14.64 -31.48 6.51
CA ASP A 120 -15.00 -31.80 5.12
C ASP A 120 -14.19 -31.01 4.08
N LEU A 121 -13.36 -30.04 4.50
CA LEU A 121 -12.44 -29.31 3.61
C LEU A 121 -11.57 -30.32 2.85
N PRO A 122 -11.54 -30.33 1.50
CA PRO A 122 -10.92 -31.42 0.74
C PRO A 122 -9.41 -31.52 1.01
N ASN A 123 -8.73 -30.37 1.00
CA ASN A 123 -7.31 -30.22 1.32
C ASN A 123 -7.14 -29.25 2.51
N PRO A 124 -6.03 -29.33 3.26
CA PRO A 124 -5.71 -28.32 4.27
C PRO A 124 -5.64 -26.91 3.65
N GLN A 125 -6.29 -25.94 4.30
CA GLN A 125 -6.31 -24.54 3.90
C GLN A 125 -5.74 -23.65 4.99
N THR A 126 -5.17 -22.51 4.58
CA THR A 126 -4.98 -21.37 5.47
C THR A 126 -5.87 -20.24 4.97
N TRP A 127 -6.82 -19.81 5.80
CA TRP A 127 -7.56 -18.58 5.57
C TRP A 127 -6.78 -17.40 6.15
N GLU A 128 -6.94 -16.21 5.59
CA GLU A 128 -6.20 -15.04 6.02
C GLU A 128 -7.00 -13.75 5.90
N THR A 129 -6.70 -12.79 6.77
CA THR A 129 -7.20 -11.41 6.70
C THR A 129 -6.04 -10.42 6.84
N GLY A 130 -6.07 -9.39 6.01
CA GLY A 130 -5.02 -8.38 5.86
C GLY A 130 -5.59 -6.96 5.86
N SER A 131 -4.99 -6.05 6.63
CA SER A 131 -5.29 -4.62 6.51
C SER A 131 -4.06 -3.74 6.74
N TYR A 132 -3.71 -2.90 5.78
CA TYR A 132 -2.41 -2.22 5.75
C TYR A 132 -2.57 -0.74 5.39
N MET A 133 -2.07 0.14 6.25
CA MET A 133 -1.88 1.56 5.96
C MET A 133 -0.44 1.80 5.48
N LYS A 134 -0.31 2.49 4.34
CA LYS A 134 0.96 2.89 3.72
C LYS A 134 0.95 4.40 3.48
N LEU A 135 1.98 5.09 3.98
CA LEU A 135 2.21 6.49 3.66
C LEU A 135 2.62 6.59 2.19
N LYS A 136 1.83 7.27 1.37
CA LYS A 136 2.17 7.56 -0.03
C LYS A 136 3.02 8.80 -0.15
N SER A 137 2.59 9.89 0.50
CA SER A 137 3.35 11.14 0.54
C SER A 137 2.92 11.99 1.73
N LEU A 138 3.81 12.91 2.10
CA LEU A 138 3.58 13.97 3.07
C LEU A 138 4.29 15.22 2.53
N SER A 139 3.54 16.14 1.93
CA SER A 139 4.08 17.38 1.35
C SER A 139 3.03 18.49 1.35
N GLU A 140 3.42 19.76 1.51
CA GLU A 140 2.53 20.93 1.59
C GLU A 140 1.32 20.78 2.53
N ASN A 141 1.55 20.05 3.62
CA ASN A 141 0.57 19.68 4.65
C ASN A 141 -0.58 18.80 4.12
N PHE A 142 -0.41 18.17 2.96
CA PHE A 142 -1.24 17.06 2.50
C PHE A 142 -0.61 15.75 2.94
N LEU A 143 -1.36 14.97 3.72
CA LEU A 143 -1.03 13.61 4.14
C LEU A 143 -1.79 12.64 3.23
N GLN A 144 -1.08 11.81 2.47
CA GLN A 144 -1.68 10.85 1.55
C GLN A 144 -1.43 9.41 2.02
N ILE A 145 -2.50 8.65 2.23
CA ILE A 145 -2.46 7.29 2.77
C ILE A 145 -3.17 6.33 1.81
N GLU A 146 -2.47 5.27 1.43
CA GLU A 146 -2.99 4.09 0.75
C GLU A 146 -3.40 3.05 1.81
N TYR A 147 -4.59 2.48 1.67
CA TYR A 147 -5.15 1.46 2.56
C TYR A 147 -5.40 0.20 1.72
N LEU A 148 -4.62 -0.86 1.94
CA LEU A 148 -4.86 -2.17 1.33
C LEU A 148 -5.67 -3.05 2.29
N PHE A 149 -6.73 -3.66 1.78
CA PHE A 149 -7.47 -4.74 2.43
C PHE A 149 -7.33 -6.01 1.62
N SER A 150 -7.13 -7.15 2.28
CA SER A 150 -7.06 -8.46 1.61
C SER A 150 -7.68 -9.55 2.46
N SER A 151 -8.24 -10.58 1.83
CA SER A 151 -8.67 -11.79 2.53
C SER A 151 -8.67 -13.03 1.63
N TYR A 152 -8.61 -14.20 2.24
CA TYR A 152 -8.93 -15.47 1.60
C TYR A 152 -9.65 -16.35 2.61
N GLU A 153 -10.83 -16.82 2.25
CA GLU A 153 -11.71 -17.66 3.09
C GLU A 153 -12.10 -18.94 2.33
N GLY A 154 -11.13 -19.50 1.59
CA GLY A 154 -11.35 -20.60 0.66
C GLY A 154 -11.76 -20.13 -0.74
N GLY A 155 -12.01 -21.08 -1.64
CA GLY A 155 -12.34 -20.82 -3.04
C GLY A 155 -11.10 -20.70 -3.95
N ALA A 156 -11.31 -20.14 -5.15
CA ALA A 156 -10.34 -20.17 -6.25
C ALA A 156 -9.16 -19.18 -6.10
N HIS A 157 -9.38 -18.04 -5.44
CA HIS A 157 -8.36 -17.01 -5.21
C HIS A 157 -8.72 -16.16 -3.98
N GLY A 158 -7.75 -15.44 -3.43
CA GLY A 158 -8.00 -14.37 -2.46
C GLY A 158 -8.65 -13.15 -3.10
N ASN A 159 -9.23 -12.29 -2.28
CA ASN A 159 -9.77 -10.99 -2.69
C ASN A 159 -8.91 -9.85 -2.10
N TYR A 160 -8.80 -8.73 -2.79
CA TYR A 160 -8.13 -7.55 -2.30
C TYR A 160 -8.70 -6.26 -2.89
N GLY A 161 -8.49 -5.14 -2.19
CA GLY A 161 -8.93 -3.82 -2.64
C GLY A 161 -8.23 -2.69 -1.91
N PHE A 162 -8.20 -1.53 -2.54
CA PHE A 162 -7.47 -0.35 -2.10
C PHE A 162 -8.39 0.84 -1.87
N SER A 163 -8.19 1.55 -0.76
CA SER A 163 -8.67 2.93 -0.60
C SER A 163 -7.52 3.91 -0.61
N GLU A 164 -7.67 5.01 -1.33
CA GLU A 164 -6.78 6.17 -1.30
C GLU A 164 -7.45 7.28 -0.49
N ARG A 165 -6.70 7.95 0.39
CA ARG A 165 -7.18 9.15 1.07
C ARG A 165 -6.10 10.22 1.18
N VAL A 166 -6.47 11.41 0.73
CA VAL A 166 -5.74 12.66 1.00
C VAL A 166 -6.40 13.38 2.17
N PHE A 167 -5.59 13.85 3.11
CA PHE A 167 -6.00 14.68 4.24
C PHE A 167 -5.24 16.01 4.21
N ASP A 168 -5.92 17.11 4.52
CA ASP A 168 -5.28 18.42 4.70
C ASP A 168 -5.05 18.70 6.19
N LEU A 169 -3.78 18.67 6.60
CA LEU A 169 -3.33 18.91 7.98
C LEU A 169 -3.46 20.39 8.41
N LYS A 170 -3.75 21.34 7.50
CA LYS A 170 -4.05 22.74 7.87
C LYS A 170 -5.51 22.97 8.22
N SER A 171 -6.42 22.11 7.75
CA SER A 171 -7.87 22.22 7.99
C SER A 171 -8.51 20.95 8.57
N ASN A 172 -7.67 20.01 9.02
CA ASN A 172 -8.02 18.74 9.68
C ASN A 172 -9.10 17.90 8.98
N LYS A 173 -9.20 17.99 7.64
CA LYS A 173 -10.25 17.31 6.85
C LYS A 173 -9.68 16.26 5.90
N LYS A 174 -10.46 15.22 5.61
CA LYS A 174 -10.29 14.45 4.37
C LYS A 174 -10.65 15.36 3.19
N ILE A 175 -9.77 15.44 2.20
CA ILE A 175 -10.03 16.12 0.93
C ILE A 175 -11.12 15.36 0.16
N GLN A 176 -12.05 16.09 -0.44
CA GLN A 176 -13.02 15.61 -1.42
C GLN A 176 -12.59 16.08 -2.82
N LEU A 177 -13.02 15.41 -3.89
CA LEU A 177 -12.62 15.76 -5.26
C LEU A 177 -12.87 17.25 -5.58
N LYS A 178 -13.99 17.80 -5.09
CA LYS A 178 -14.39 19.21 -5.23
C LYS A 178 -13.46 20.24 -4.53
N ASP A 179 -12.66 19.80 -3.57
CA ASP A 179 -11.62 20.66 -2.95
C ASP A 179 -10.41 20.82 -3.89
N ILE A 180 -10.17 19.85 -4.78
CA ILE A 180 -9.09 19.86 -5.77
C ILE A 180 -9.56 20.51 -7.08
N THR A 181 -10.73 20.13 -7.59
CA THR A 181 -11.22 20.57 -8.89
C THR A 181 -12.74 20.68 -9.00
N THR A 182 -13.21 21.67 -9.77
CA THR A 182 -14.61 21.89 -10.15
C THR A 182 -14.97 21.28 -11.51
N ILE A 183 -14.19 20.32 -12.01
CA ILE A 183 -14.49 19.64 -13.28
C ILE A 183 -15.85 18.92 -13.21
N GLU A 184 -16.65 19.03 -14.26
CA GLU A 184 -17.91 18.29 -14.31
C GLU A 184 -17.67 16.77 -14.39
N LYS A 185 -18.53 16.01 -13.69
CA LYS A 185 -18.42 14.55 -13.57
C LYS A 185 -18.22 13.87 -14.94
N ALA A 186 -19.09 14.13 -15.91
CA ALA A 186 -19.01 13.53 -17.24
C ALA A 186 -17.68 13.87 -17.95
N LYS A 187 -17.15 15.07 -17.76
CA LYS A 187 -15.87 15.48 -18.36
C LYS A 187 -14.68 14.77 -17.73
N LEU A 188 -14.73 14.47 -16.44
CA LEU A 188 -13.75 13.61 -15.78
C LEU A 188 -13.87 12.15 -16.26
N GLU A 189 -15.08 11.63 -16.45
CA GLU A 189 -15.31 10.27 -16.96
C GLU A 189 -14.82 10.10 -18.41
N GLU A 190 -14.94 11.12 -19.26
CA GLU A 190 -14.27 11.20 -20.56
C GLU A 190 -12.74 11.18 -20.44
N LEU A 191 -12.15 11.98 -19.53
CA LEU A 191 -10.70 12.01 -19.31
C LEU A 191 -10.18 10.66 -18.80
N LEU A 192 -10.91 9.98 -17.92
CA LEU A 192 -10.59 8.65 -17.44
C LEU A 192 -10.58 7.63 -18.59
N LYS A 193 -11.63 7.61 -19.43
CA LYS A 193 -11.71 6.71 -20.60
C LYS A 193 -10.62 7.01 -21.63
N LYS A 194 -10.29 8.28 -21.85
CA LYS A 194 -9.16 8.75 -22.71
C LYS A 194 -7.80 8.29 -22.17
N ASN A 195 -7.64 8.23 -20.85
CA ASN A 195 -6.35 8.05 -20.21
C ASN A 195 -6.03 6.60 -19.82
N ILE A 196 -7.01 5.69 -19.82
CA ILE A 196 -6.79 4.28 -19.44
C ILE A 196 -5.78 3.56 -20.36
N ASP A 197 -5.64 3.98 -21.62
CA ASP A 197 -4.65 3.39 -22.54
C ASP A 197 -3.27 4.08 -22.48
N LYS A 198 -3.09 5.07 -21.59
CA LYS A 198 -1.76 5.64 -21.26
C LYS A 198 -0.99 4.77 -20.25
N ILE A 199 -1.67 3.92 -19.49
CA ILE A 199 -1.05 3.00 -18.54
C ILE A 199 -0.81 1.62 -19.18
N PRO A 200 0.31 0.93 -18.90
CA PRO A 200 0.50 -0.45 -19.35
C PRO A 200 -0.56 -1.38 -18.75
N SER A 201 -1.00 -2.38 -19.52
CA SER A 201 -1.98 -3.39 -19.09
C SER A 201 -1.36 -4.64 -18.44
N GLY A 202 -0.03 -4.75 -18.47
CA GLY A 202 0.70 -5.98 -18.09
C GLY A 202 0.39 -7.21 -18.97
N THR A 203 -0.46 -7.06 -19.99
CA THR A 203 -1.17 -8.17 -20.65
C THR A 203 -0.90 -8.18 -22.15
N THR A 204 -0.60 -9.34 -22.71
CA THR A 204 -0.35 -9.51 -24.15
C THR A 204 -1.25 -10.57 -24.78
N SER A 205 -1.58 -10.36 -26.05
CA SER A 205 -2.21 -11.33 -26.94
C SER A 205 -1.20 -11.70 -28.01
N GLY A 206 -0.53 -12.85 -27.84
CA GLY A 206 0.64 -13.19 -28.65
C GLY A 206 1.80 -12.21 -28.43
N GLN A 207 2.07 -11.35 -29.43
CA GLN A 207 3.10 -10.31 -29.38
C GLN A 207 2.53 -8.90 -29.14
N GLU A 208 1.22 -8.71 -29.20
CA GLU A 208 0.58 -7.39 -29.07
C GLU A 208 0.17 -7.11 -27.61
N THR A 209 0.38 -5.88 -27.15
CA THR A 209 -0.09 -5.42 -25.84
C THR A 209 -1.61 -5.20 -25.90
N VAL A 210 -2.37 -5.90 -25.06
CA VAL A 210 -3.83 -5.69 -24.93
C VAL A 210 -4.06 -4.32 -24.31
N LYS A 211 -5.03 -3.54 -24.80
CA LYS A 211 -5.36 -2.24 -24.20
C LYS A 211 -6.18 -2.44 -22.93
N ASN A 212 -6.02 -1.52 -21.97
CA ASN A 212 -6.88 -1.55 -20.78
C ASN A 212 -8.33 -1.17 -21.12
N SER A 213 -8.55 -0.35 -22.15
CA SER A 213 -9.90 -0.02 -22.64
C SER A 213 -10.67 -1.23 -23.20
N ASP A 214 -9.96 -2.24 -23.74
CA ASP A 214 -10.53 -3.49 -24.29
C ASP A 214 -10.92 -4.50 -23.17
N MET A 215 -10.38 -4.34 -21.95
CA MET A 215 -10.63 -5.22 -20.80
C MET A 215 -11.72 -4.72 -19.83
N LEU A 216 -12.37 -3.60 -20.17
CA LEU A 216 -13.39 -2.99 -19.33
C LEU A 216 -14.70 -3.79 -19.32
N LEU A 217 -15.30 -3.90 -18.13
CA LEU A 217 -16.65 -4.42 -17.91
C LEU A 217 -17.68 -3.29 -17.76
N VAL A 218 -17.32 -2.06 -18.15
CA VAL A 218 -18.14 -0.84 -18.06
C VAL A 218 -17.94 0.03 -19.31
N ASP A 219 -19.04 0.57 -19.85
CA ASP A 219 -18.99 1.52 -20.97
C ASP A 219 -18.30 2.83 -20.56
N VAL A 220 -18.70 3.35 -19.39
CA VAL A 220 -18.21 4.57 -18.75
C VAL A 220 -17.39 4.20 -17.52
N ILE A 221 -16.15 4.69 -17.43
CA ILE A 221 -15.34 4.58 -16.22
C ILE A 221 -15.85 5.60 -15.20
N PRO A 222 -16.39 5.19 -14.04
CA PRO A 222 -17.05 6.10 -13.13
C PRO A 222 -16.06 7.00 -12.39
N ALA A 223 -16.34 8.29 -12.30
CA ALA A 223 -15.59 9.20 -11.42
C ALA A 223 -15.78 8.79 -9.95
N ASN A 224 -14.68 8.73 -9.19
CA ASN A 224 -14.67 8.22 -7.81
C ASN A 224 -13.96 9.16 -6.82
N ASP A 225 -14.20 8.94 -5.52
CA ASP A 225 -13.52 9.62 -4.39
C ASP A 225 -12.25 8.87 -3.92
N ASN A 226 -11.70 7.99 -4.76
CA ASN A 226 -10.61 7.06 -4.44
C ASN A 226 -9.31 7.49 -5.13
N PHE A 227 -8.86 8.70 -4.79
CA PHE A 227 -7.76 9.38 -5.47
C PHE A 227 -6.59 9.77 -4.56
N TYR A 228 -5.42 9.91 -5.18
CA TYR A 228 -4.20 10.51 -4.62
C TYR A 228 -3.52 11.36 -5.71
N PHE A 229 -2.49 12.15 -5.39
CA PHE A 229 -1.81 12.98 -6.39
C PHE A 229 -0.30 13.14 -6.16
N ASP A 230 0.42 13.48 -7.23
CA ASP A 230 1.83 13.92 -7.23
C ASP A 230 2.01 15.26 -7.98
N ASP A 231 3.26 15.62 -8.28
CA ASP A 231 3.64 16.82 -9.03
C ASP A 231 3.08 16.90 -10.47
N LYS A 232 2.57 15.79 -11.02
CA LYS A 232 2.19 15.63 -12.43
C LYS A 232 0.71 15.33 -12.65
N ASN A 233 0.12 14.48 -11.81
CA ASN A 233 -1.24 13.97 -12.01
C ASN A 233 -2.05 13.88 -10.71
N LEU A 234 -3.37 13.98 -10.87
CA LEU A 234 -4.37 13.39 -9.99
C LEU A 234 -4.64 11.96 -10.47
N TYR A 235 -4.47 10.97 -9.59
CA TYR A 235 -4.63 9.54 -9.92
C TYR A 235 -5.92 8.99 -9.32
N PHE A 236 -6.70 8.25 -10.10
CA PHE A 236 -7.93 7.59 -9.67
C PHE A 236 -7.74 6.08 -9.62
N HIS A 237 -7.93 5.48 -8.45
CA HIS A 237 -7.65 4.06 -8.20
C HIS A 237 -8.94 3.24 -8.20
N TYR A 238 -8.99 2.22 -9.07
CA TYR A 238 -10.03 1.21 -9.15
C TYR A 238 -9.47 -0.13 -8.69
N SER A 239 -10.06 -0.70 -7.64
CA SER A 239 -9.72 -2.05 -7.17
C SER A 239 -10.17 -3.13 -8.17
N PRO A 240 -9.68 -4.38 -8.05
CA PRO A 240 -10.21 -5.52 -8.81
C PRO A 240 -11.73 -5.61 -8.76
N TYR A 241 -12.36 -6.04 -9.86
CA TYR A 241 -13.81 -5.98 -10.12
C TYR A 241 -14.43 -4.56 -10.21
N GLY A 242 -13.69 -3.48 -9.95
CA GLY A 242 -14.23 -2.12 -9.96
C GLY A 242 -14.65 -1.61 -11.35
N ILE A 243 -13.84 -1.90 -12.38
CA ILE A 243 -14.12 -1.56 -13.79
C ILE A 243 -13.71 -2.64 -14.80
N ALA A 244 -12.99 -3.68 -14.36
CA ALA A 244 -12.45 -4.77 -15.17
C ALA A 244 -12.47 -6.09 -14.37
N ALA A 245 -12.26 -7.23 -15.02
CA ALA A 245 -12.18 -8.52 -14.35
C ALA A 245 -10.98 -8.61 -13.39
N PHE A 246 -11.07 -9.44 -12.34
CA PHE A 246 -10.02 -9.61 -11.32
C PHE A 246 -8.62 -9.91 -11.89
N ALA A 247 -8.53 -10.61 -13.02
CA ALA A 247 -7.28 -10.93 -13.69
C ALA A 247 -6.53 -9.69 -14.26
N ALA A 248 -7.21 -8.54 -14.44
CA ALA A 248 -6.58 -7.28 -14.80
C ALA A 248 -5.96 -6.55 -13.59
N GLY A 249 -6.16 -7.04 -12.36
CA GLY A 249 -5.65 -6.46 -11.13
C GLY A 249 -6.36 -5.15 -10.73
N ASP A 250 -5.63 -4.31 -10.01
CA ASP A 250 -5.99 -2.92 -9.74
C ASP A 250 -5.55 -1.99 -10.90
N ILE A 251 -6.34 -0.95 -11.14
CA ILE A 251 -6.15 0.00 -12.24
C ILE A 251 -6.08 1.41 -11.68
N VAL A 252 -4.95 2.10 -11.91
CA VAL A 252 -4.71 3.47 -11.44
C VAL A 252 -4.59 4.41 -12.64
N ILE A 253 -5.62 5.22 -12.89
CA ILE A 253 -5.69 6.08 -14.08
C ILE A 253 -5.19 7.50 -13.74
N PRO A 254 -4.14 8.01 -14.39
CA PRO A 254 -3.68 9.39 -14.22
C PRO A 254 -4.55 10.37 -15.01
N VAL A 255 -4.84 11.53 -14.43
CA VAL A 255 -5.34 12.73 -15.12
C VAL A 255 -4.38 13.87 -14.82
N SER A 256 -3.77 14.46 -15.85
CA SER A 256 -2.70 15.44 -15.64
C SER A 256 -3.24 16.79 -15.18
N TRP A 257 -2.40 17.58 -14.50
CA TRP A 257 -2.77 18.94 -14.09
C TRP A 257 -3.07 19.89 -15.26
N ASP A 258 -2.56 19.61 -16.46
CA ASP A 258 -2.92 20.32 -17.69
C ASP A 258 -4.29 19.89 -18.23
N GLU A 259 -4.68 18.61 -18.07
CA GLU A 259 -6.02 18.12 -18.43
C GLU A 259 -7.12 18.64 -17.47
N LEU A 260 -6.74 19.12 -16.28
CA LEU A 260 -7.60 19.84 -15.32
C LEU A 260 -7.46 21.37 -15.36
N LYS A 261 -6.70 21.92 -16.32
CA LYS A 261 -6.39 23.36 -16.35
C LYS A 261 -7.65 24.21 -16.54
N GLY A 262 -7.83 25.20 -15.66
CA GLY A 262 -9.03 26.04 -15.60
C GLY A 262 -10.17 25.47 -14.74
N THR A 263 -10.07 24.22 -14.27
CA THR A 263 -10.98 23.64 -13.29
C THR A 263 -10.32 23.32 -11.94
N ILE A 264 -9.00 23.52 -11.77
CA ILE A 264 -8.35 23.38 -10.46
C ILE A 264 -8.85 24.47 -9.51
N ASN A 265 -9.15 24.11 -8.26
CA ASN A 265 -9.55 25.05 -7.23
C ASN A 265 -8.34 25.96 -6.86
N PRO A 266 -8.44 27.30 -6.94
CA PRO A 266 -7.32 28.20 -6.64
C PRO A 266 -6.73 28.06 -5.22
N GLN A 267 -7.54 27.64 -4.23
CA GLN A 267 -7.05 27.40 -2.86
C GLN A 267 -6.17 26.15 -2.76
N PHE A 268 -6.43 25.15 -3.61
CA PHE A 268 -5.57 23.98 -3.75
C PHE A 268 -4.32 24.33 -4.57
N GLU A 269 -4.50 24.95 -5.74
CA GLU A 269 -3.39 25.28 -6.65
C GLU A 269 -2.32 26.17 -5.99
N GLY A 270 -2.74 27.22 -5.27
CA GLY A 270 -1.84 28.13 -4.55
C GLY A 270 -1.12 27.53 -3.33
N ARG A 271 -1.40 26.27 -2.99
CA ARG A 271 -0.63 25.44 -2.05
C ARG A 271 0.19 24.36 -2.73
N PHE A 272 -0.34 23.79 -3.80
CA PHE A 272 0.22 22.61 -4.47
C PHE A 272 1.35 22.95 -5.46
N LYS A 273 1.31 24.12 -6.12
CA LYS A 273 2.32 24.55 -7.10
C LYS A 273 3.30 25.56 -6.52
N LYS A 274 4.05 25.17 -5.47
CA LYS A 274 5.09 25.99 -4.82
C LYS A 274 6.45 25.31 -4.83
#